data_AF-A0A2V1NUD6-F1
#
_entry.id   AF-A0A2V1NUD6-F1
#
_cell.length_a   1.000
_cell.length_b   1.000
_cell.length_c   1.000
_cell.angle_alpha   90.00
_cell.angle_beta   90.00
_cell.angle_gamma   90.00
#
_symmetry.space_group_name_H-M   'P 1'
#
loop_
_entity.id
_entity.type
_entity.pdbx_description
1 polymer ?
#
loop_
_entity_poly.entity_id
_entity_poly.type
_entity_poly.pdbx_seq_one_letter_code
_entity_poly.pdbx_strand_id
1 'polypeptide(L)'
;MTHKTTAVTRSVAALRAALHAWRSHGHDPAPPGSDTGPRPPAGDTDTLAGTLWRMRTTVQDAPGSLAALCAALAGHRVDILSLQTHPLGLETVDEFLLRAPGDLTSAEITHAVAAAGGTSTWIERADTHDLVDAPTRVLGLATRTALDAAELPLALRQLLGRCAIRSLPGAHDVPAEGVLEETVLRLRAPEGGVITVERPYLPFTPTEFARARALVELDTRLGPRVPRGQDVLTLPEGADITVGRADQADLDAAKAMHDRCSPQTLTKRYHGPVGDADRYLGHLLSPRFGRTLAVRTASGRVVALGHLLWDGDETEVALLVEDDWQGRGIGGELLRRLVRMAVETGGESVYAVTRSGNTAMVAAMRSLGLPLDYQIEEGTLVITARLDGVTPETLPFEVRAQERIGRE
;
A
#
# COMPACT_ATOMS: atom_id res chain seq x y z
N MET A 1 14.29 -18.82 -28.75
CA MET A 1 14.63 -18.69 -27.32
C MET A 1 14.05 -17.44 -26.65
N THR A 2 13.38 -16.56 -27.40
CA THR A 2 12.60 -15.40 -26.95
C THR A 2 11.12 -15.69 -26.61
N HIS A 3 10.64 -16.93 -26.80
CA HIS A 3 9.21 -17.26 -26.66
C HIS A 3 8.77 -17.74 -25.26
N LYS A 4 9.67 -18.23 -24.39
CA LYS A 4 9.29 -18.74 -23.06
C LYS A 4 9.29 -17.66 -21.97
N THR A 5 10.15 -16.64 -22.07
CA THR A 5 10.17 -15.51 -21.13
C THR A 5 8.92 -14.62 -21.26
N THR A 6 8.38 -14.49 -22.47
CA THR A 6 7.13 -13.75 -22.74
C THR A 6 5.88 -14.44 -22.20
N ALA A 7 5.92 -15.76 -22.03
CA ALA A 7 4.80 -16.53 -21.50
C ALA A 7 4.62 -16.26 -20.00
N VAL A 8 5.68 -16.39 -19.18
CA VAL A 8 5.59 -16.20 -17.72
C VAL A 8 5.20 -14.77 -17.33
N THR A 9 5.71 -13.75 -18.02
CA THR A 9 5.30 -12.35 -17.78
C THR A 9 3.84 -12.11 -18.17
N ARG A 10 3.32 -12.83 -19.19
CA ARG A 10 1.90 -12.78 -19.56
C ARG A 10 1.02 -13.53 -18.56
N SER A 11 1.45 -14.67 -18.03
CA SER A 11 0.67 -15.46 -17.06
C SER A 11 0.59 -14.74 -15.71
N VAL A 12 1.68 -14.11 -15.23
CA VAL A 12 1.63 -13.26 -14.02
C VAL A 12 0.78 -11.99 -14.25
N ALA A 13 0.83 -11.39 -15.44
CA ALA A 13 -0.03 -10.26 -15.79
C ALA A 13 -1.52 -10.66 -15.94
N ALA A 14 -1.81 -11.87 -16.43
CA ALA A 14 -3.16 -12.41 -16.59
C ALA A 14 -3.79 -12.75 -15.22
N LEU A 15 -3.03 -13.40 -14.32
CA LEU A 15 -3.41 -13.58 -12.92
C LEU A 15 -3.66 -12.25 -12.20
N ARG A 16 -2.80 -11.25 -12.41
CA ARG A 16 -2.96 -9.88 -11.85
C ARG A 16 -4.19 -9.17 -12.40
N ALA A 17 -4.47 -9.29 -13.69
CA ALA A 17 -5.69 -8.78 -14.30
C ALA A 17 -6.93 -9.49 -13.77
N ALA A 18 -6.87 -10.81 -13.51
CA ALA A 18 -7.95 -11.57 -12.91
C ALA A 18 -8.21 -11.18 -11.45
N LEU A 19 -7.16 -10.88 -10.67
CA LEU A 19 -7.27 -10.38 -9.30
C LEU A 19 -7.87 -8.96 -9.25
N HIS A 20 -7.41 -8.06 -10.12
CA HIS A 20 -8.00 -6.72 -10.30
C HIS A 20 -9.45 -6.79 -10.79
N ALA A 21 -9.77 -7.66 -11.76
CA ALA A 21 -11.12 -7.87 -12.25
C ALA A 21 -12.04 -8.43 -11.15
N TRP A 22 -11.56 -9.38 -10.36
CA TRP A 22 -12.33 -9.93 -9.25
C TRP A 22 -12.61 -8.90 -8.15
N ARG A 23 -11.65 -8.04 -7.78
CA ARG A 23 -11.89 -6.94 -6.82
C ARG A 23 -12.83 -5.86 -7.34
N SER A 24 -12.74 -5.52 -8.62
CA SER A 24 -13.68 -4.59 -9.27
C SER A 24 -15.09 -5.19 -9.45
N HIS A 25 -15.24 -6.52 -9.37
CA HIS A 25 -16.52 -7.23 -9.50
C HIS A 25 -16.98 -7.88 -8.17
N GLY A 26 -16.28 -7.64 -7.06
CA GLY A 26 -16.40 -8.38 -5.80
C GLY A 26 -17.16 -7.66 -4.69
N HIS A 27 -18.47 -7.52 -4.89
CA HIS A 27 -19.57 -7.56 -3.91
C HIS A 27 -19.58 -6.63 -2.68
N ASP A 28 -20.61 -5.77 -2.67
CA ASP A 28 -21.33 -5.35 -1.46
C ASP A 28 -21.59 -6.57 -0.56
N PRO A 29 -21.21 -6.55 0.73
CA PRO A 29 -21.65 -7.57 1.66
C PRO A 29 -23.15 -7.38 1.88
N ALA A 30 -23.95 -8.33 1.39
CA ALA A 30 -25.34 -8.49 1.80
C ALA A 30 -25.41 -8.65 3.33
N PRO A 31 -26.38 -8.01 4.01
CA PRO A 31 -26.43 -8.06 5.47
C PRO A 31 -26.78 -9.47 5.95
N PRO A 32 -26.12 -10.01 6.98
CA PRO A 32 -26.54 -11.26 7.60
C PRO A 32 -27.87 -11.05 8.33
N GLY A 33 -28.81 -11.97 8.07
CA GLY A 33 -30.14 -12.00 8.66
C GLY A 33 -30.13 -12.18 10.18
N SER A 34 -31.16 -11.62 10.81
CA SER A 34 -31.55 -11.73 12.22
C SER A 34 -31.65 -13.16 12.74
N ASP A 35 -31.19 -13.43 13.97
CA ASP A 35 -32.05 -13.54 15.17
C ASP A 35 -31.29 -14.03 16.45
N THR A 36 -31.86 -13.64 17.61
CA THR A 36 -31.84 -14.20 18.98
C THR A 36 -30.97 -13.58 20.10
N GLY A 37 -31.65 -12.94 21.07
CA GLY A 37 -31.32 -12.95 22.52
C GLY A 37 -31.21 -11.58 23.23
N PRO A 38 -31.93 -11.30 24.34
CA PRO A 38 -32.03 -9.97 24.93
C PRO A 38 -30.80 -9.60 25.79
N ARG A 39 -30.20 -8.44 25.52
CA ARG A 39 -29.12 -7.82 26.31
C ARG A 39 -29.70 -6.63 27.11
N PRO A 40 -29.34 -6.42 28.39
CA PRO A 40 -30.00 -5.46 29.28
C PRO A 40 -29.64 -4.00 28.91
N PRO A 41 -30.42 -2.99 29.36
CA PRO A 41 -30.32 -1.64 28.84
C PRO A 41 -29.05 -0.97 29.37
N ALA A 42 -28.07 -0.79 28.50
CA ALA A 42 -26.99 0.16 28.71
C ALA A 42 -27.48 1.53 28.23
N GLY A 43 -27.43 2.52 29.13
CA GLY A 43 -28.00 3.84 28.93
C GLY A 43 -27.46 4.59 27.69
N ASP A 44 -28.35 5.40 27.15
CA ASP A 44 -28.14 6.51 26.21
C ASP A 44 -26.69 6.74 25.76
N THR A 45 -26.31 6.05 24.69
CA THR A 45 -25.14 6.39 23.85
C THR A 45 -25.53 6.60 22.39
N ASP A 46 -26.82 6.83 22.12
CA ASP A 46 -27.43 6.79 20.79
C ASP A 46 -27.42 8.14 20.03
N THR A 47 -26.54 9.08 20.39
CA THR A 47 -26.44 10.40 19.72
C THR A 47 -25.17 10.58 18.87
N LEU A 48 -24.31 9.57 18.76
CA LEU A 48 -23.08 9.61 17.93
C LEU A 48 -23.11 8.69 16.69
N ALA A 49 -24.18 7.93 16.47
CA ALA A 49 -24.28 6.93 15.39
C ALA A 49 -24.66 7.55 14.04
N GLY A 50 -23.72 8.28 13.43
CA GLY A 50 -23.82 8.78 12.06
C GLY A 50 -22.91 8.03 11.10
N THR A 51 -23.35 7.90 9.85
CA THR A 51 -22.59 7.32 8.75
C THR A 51 -21.59 8.35 8.20
N LEU A 52 -20.31 8.02 8.17
CA LEU A 52 -19.27 8.88 7.58
C LEU A 52 -19.18 8.67 6.07
N TRP A 53 -19.15 9.79 5.32
CA TRP A 53 -19.01 9.82 3.88
C TRP A 53 -17.91 10.78 3.45
N ARG A 54 -17.12 10.38 2.44
CA ARG A 54 -16.28 11.29 1.67
C ARG A 54 -17.00 11.59 0.38
N MET A 55 -17.21 12.86 0.08
CA MET A 55 -17.90 13.31 -1.12
C MET A 55 -17.05 14.35 -1.85
N ARG A 56 -17.03 14.27 -3.18
CA ARG A 56 -16.47 15.28 -4.04
C ARG A 56 -17.51 15.69 -5.07
N THR A 57 -17.67 16.98 -5.32
CA THR A 57 -18.58 17.48 -6.35
C THR A 57 -17.99 18.71 -7.01
N THR A 58 -18.24 18.86 -8.31
CA THR A 58 -17.90 20.08 -9.04
C THR A 58 -19.07 21.05 -8.94
N VAL A 59 -18.77 22.33 -8.74
CA VAL A 59 -19.75 23.43 -8.79
C VAL A 59 -19.17 24.63 -9.52
N GLN A 60 -20.04 25.53 -9.97
CA GLN A 60 -19.61 26.80 -10.55
C GLN A 60 -18.90 27.65 -9.48
N ASP A 61 -17.75 28.24 -9.82
CA ASP A 61 -17.04 29.19 -8.96
C ASP A 61 -17.75 30.55 -8.99
N ALA A 62 -18.86 30.63 -8.28
CA ALA A 62 -19.71 31.81 -8.19
C ALA A 62 -20.20 32.01 -6.75
N PRO A 63 -20.40 33.27 -6.31
CA PRO A 63 -20.95 33.56 -5.00
C PRO A 63 -22.29 32.83 -4.77
N GLY A 64 -22.36 32.06 -3.69
CA GLY A 64 -23.57 31.33 -3.30
C GLY A 64 -23.64 29.87 -3.76
N SER A 65 -22.78 29.41 -4.68
CA SER A 65 -22.77 28.00 -5.13
C SER A 65 -22.53 27.03 -3.96
N LEU A 66 -21.47 27.26 -3.19
CA LEU A 66 -21.17 26.47 -1.99
C LEU A 66 -22.26 26.61 -0.91
N ALA A 67 -22.86 27.80 -0.79
CA ALA A 67 -23.94 28.02 0.17
C ALA A 67 -25.19 27.19 -0.17
N ALA A 68 -25.53 27.05 -1.46
CA ALA A 68 -26.62 26.20 -1.93
C ALA A 68 -26.35 24.72 -1.61
N LEU A 69 -25.11 24.25 -1.83
CA LEU A 69 -24.71 22.89 -1.44
C LEU A 69 -24.86 22.66 0.07
N CYS A 70 -24.31 23.55 0.90
CA CYS A 70 -24.40 23.45 2.35
C CYS A 70 -25.86 23.47 2.83
N ALA A 71 -26.72 24.30 2.22
CA ALA A 71 -28.14 24.35 2.54
C ALA A 71 -28.87 23.05 2.19
N ALA A 72 -28.57 22.43 1.05
CA ALA A 72 -29.14 21.15 0.65
C ALA A 72 -28.72 20.03 1.61
N LEU A 73 -27.43 19.94 1.95
CA LEU A 73 -26.92 18.97 2.94
C LEU A 73 -27.56 19.16 4.31
N ALA A 74 -27.68 20.42 4.77
CA ALA A 74 -28.35 20.75 6.03
C ALA A 74 -29.82 20.32 6.06
N GLY A 75 -30.53 20.44 4.92
CA GLY A 75 -31.92 19.98 4.77
C GLY A 75 -32.10 18.48 5.05
N HIS A 76 -31.06 17.68 4.82
CA HIS A 76 -31.02 16.24 5.11
C HIS A 76 -30.37 15.90 6.47
N ARG A 77 -30.10 16.91 7.32
CA ARG A 77 -29.39 16.77 8.60
C ARG A 77 -27.98 16.17 8.45
N VAL A 78 -27.32 16.45 7.32
CA VAL A 78 -25.93 16.07 7.10
C VAL A 78 -25.01 17.12 7.71
N ASP A 79 -24.12 16.68 8.60
CA ASP A 79 -23.09 17.51 9.21
C ASP A 79 -21.82 17.53 8.35
N ILE A 80 -21.22 18.69 8.18
CA ILE A 80 -20.00 18.89 7.37
C ILE A 80 -18.82 18.98 8.34
N LEU A 81 -18.02 17.92 8.39
CA LEU A 81 -16.88 17.81 9.30
C LEU A 81 -15.64 18.51 8.76
N SER A 82 -15.47 18.52 7.44
CA SER A 82 -14.37 19.21 6.75
C SER A 82 -14.78 19.55 5.32
N LEU A 83 -14.22 20.65 4.80
CA LEU A 83 -14.37 21.09 3.41
C LEU A 83 -13.00 21.49 2.85
N GLN A 84 -12.68 21.03 1.65
CA GLN A 84 -11.57 21.53 0.84
C GLN A 84 -12.09 21.94 -0.54
N THR A 85 -11.71 23.13 -0.98
CA THR A 85 -12.09 23.68 -2.28
C THR A 85 -10.86 23.65 -3.19
N HIS A 86 -11.00 23.05 -4.37
CA HIS A 86 -9.95 22.95 -5.38
C HIS A 86 -10.36 23.73 -6.63
N PRO A 87 -9.77 24.92 -6.87
CA PRO A 87 -10.14 25.75 -8.02
C PRO A 87 -9.84 25.06 -9.36
N LEU A 88 -10.78 25.18 -10.31
CA LEU A 88 -10.71 24.63 -11.67
C LEU A 88 -11.20 25.66 -12.71
N GLY A 89 -10.59 26.85 -12.70
CA GLY A 89 -10.94 27.92 -13.64
C GLY A 89 -12.28 28.57 -13.30
N LEU A 90 -13.32 28.30 -14.09
CA LEU A 90 -14.69 28.81 -13.84
C LEU A 90 -15.50 27.90 -12.90
N GLU A 91 -14.96 26.74 -12.56
CA GLU A 91 -15.55 25.76 -11.66
C GLU A 91 -14.63 25.55 -10.46
N THR A 92 -15.17 24.93 -9.42
CA THR A 92 -14.40 24.43 -8.29
C THR A 92 -14.84 23.01 -7.97
N VAL A 93 -13.87 22.20 -7.56
CA VAL A 93 -14.12 20.86 -7.04
C VAL A 93 -14.09 20.95 -5.51
N ASP A 94 -15.25 20.80 -4.89
CA ASP A 94 -15.39 20.80 -3.44
C ASP A 94 -15.36 19.36 -2.90
N GLU A 95 -14.48 19.11 -1.96
CA GLU A 95 -14.29 17.84 -1.27
C GLU A 95 -14.75 17.99 0.19
N PHE A 96 -15.74 17.17 0.56
CA PHE A 96 -16.39 17.18 1.85
C PHE A 96 -16.11 15.88 2.60
N LEU A 97 -15.91 16.01 3.91
CA LEU A 97 -16.11 14.92 4.86
C LEU A 97 -17.43 15.16 5.58
N LEU A 98 -18.35 14.21 5.48
CA LEU A 98 -19.73 14.34 5.92
C LEU A 98 -20.06 13.31 6.98
N ARG A 99 -20.94 13.67 7.91
CA ARG A 99 -21.63 12.75 8.80
C ARG A 99 -23.12 12.84 8.53
N ALA A 100 -23.68 11.77 7.98
CA ALA A 100 -25.10 11.67 7.67
C ALA A 100 -25.84 10.78 8.68
N PRO A 101 -27.16 10.95 8.86
CA PRO A 101 -28.02 9.99 9.54
C PRO A 101 -27.87 8.57 8.96
N GLY A 102 -28.00 7.53 9.78
CA GLY A 102 -27.74 6.14 9.39
C GLY A 102 -28.67 5.58 8.30
N ASP A 103 -29.85 6.17 8.15
CA ASP A 103 -30.88 5.84 7.15
C ASP A 103 -30.66 6.56 5.80
N LEU A 104 -29.81 7.59 5.75
CA LEU A 104 -29.59 8.36 4.53
C LEU A 104 -28.61 7.65 3.60
N THR A 105 -29.06 7.38 2.38
CA THR A 105 -28.28 6.67 1.35
C THR A 105 -27.37 7.62 0.57
N SER A 106 -26.32 7.07 -0.06
CA SER A 106 -25.44 7.83 -0.96
C SER A 106 -26.20 8.43 -2.15
N ALA A 107 -27.23 7.73 -2.64
CA ALA A 107 -28.07 8.19 -3.75
C ALA A 107 -28.88 9.44 -3.39
N GLU A 108 -29.45 9.50 -2.17
CA GLU A 108 -30.17 10.67 -1.68
C GLU A 108 -29.26 11.88 -1.50
N ILE A 109 -28.06 11.68 -0.95
CA ILE A 109 -27.04 12.75 -0.84
C ILE A 109 -26.66 13.26 -2.22
N THR A 110 -26.40 12.36 -3.16
CA THR A 110 -26.03 12.70 -4.55
C THR A 110 -27.15 13.48 -5.24
N HIS A 111 -28.41 13.07 -5.04
CA HIS A 111 -29.56 13.77 -5.60
C HIS A 111 -29.75 15.18 -5.02
N ALA A 112 -29.58 15.33 -3.70
CA ALA A 112 -29.66 16.63 -3.03
C ALA A 112 -28.57 17.60 -3.52
N VAL A 113 -27.34 17.09 -3.69
CA VAL A 113 -26.20 17.85 -4.20
C VAL A 113 -26.40 18.25 -5.66
N ALA A 114 -26.90 17.33 -6.50
CA ALA A 114 -27.21 17.62 -7.89
C ALA A 114 -28.30 18.69 -8.02
N ALA A 115 -29.35 18.63 -7.20
CA ALA A 115 -30.42 19.64 -7.16
C ALA A 115 -29.90 21.03 -6.72
N ALA A 116 -28.81 21.08 -5.95
CA ALA A 116 -28.14 22.30 -5.52
C ALA A 116 -27.08 22.82 -6.50
N GLY A 117 -26.96 22.21 -7.69
CA GLY A 117 -26.03 22.63 -8.74
C GLY A 117 -24.69 21.89 -8.77
N GLY A 118 -24.54 20.84 -7.95
CA GLY A 118 -23.41 19.92 -8.02
C GLY A 118 -23.43 19.06 -9.29
N THR A 119 -22.27 18.88 -9.91
CA THR A 119 -22.06 17.98 -11.04
C THR A 119 -20.87 17.06 -10.77
N SER A 120 -20.78 15.96 -11.52
CA SER A 120 -19.68 14.99 -11.39
C SER A 120 -19.45 14.52 -9.94
N THR A 121 -20.54 14.33 -9.20
CA THR A 121 -20.50 13.98 -7.79
C THR A 121 -20.02 12.55 -7.61
N TRP A 122 -19.00 12.39 -6.78
CA TRP A 122 -18.47 11.11 -6.34
C TRP A 122 -18.62 11.02 -4.82
N ILE A 123 -19.06 9.88 -4.31
CA ILE A 123 -19.30 9.66 -2.89
C ILE A 123 -18.94 8.23 -2.50
N GLU A 124 -18.24 8.07 -1.38
CA GLU A 124 -17.92 6.76 -0.80
C GLU A 124 -17.93 6.81 0.73
N ARG A 125 -17.90 5.64 1.36
CA ARG A 125 -17.75 5.53 2.82
C ARG A 125 -16.39 6.08 3.24
N ALA A 126 -16.41 6.95 4.26
CA ALA A 126 -15.20 7.42 4.93
C ALA A 126 -14.93 6.61 6.20
N ASP A 127 -13.67 6.62 6.62
CA ASP A 127 -13.21 6.01 7.87
C ASP A 127 -12.83 7.10 8.90
N THR A 128 -12.74 6.71 10.16
CA THR A 128 -12.25 7.51 11.29
C THR A 128 -10.92 8.20 11.02
N HIS A 129 -10.02 7.60 10.22
CA HIS A 129 -8.75 8.22 9.82
C HIS A 129 -8.93 9.48 8.96
N ASP A 130 -10.05 9.60 8.24
CA ASP A 130 -10.35 10.78 7.42
C ASP A 130 -10.70 12.01 8.27
N LEU A 131 -11.03 11.83 9.56
CA LEU A 131 -11.33 12.91 10.50
C LEU A 131 -10.11 13.77 10.84
N VAL A 132 -8.90 13.28 10.56
CA VAL A 132 -7.66 14.05 10.74
C VAL A 132 -7.62 15.17 9.71
N ASP A 133 -7.45 16.41 10.17
CA ASP A 133 -7.37 17.57 9.29
C ASP A 133 -6.21 17.43 8.30
N ALA A 134 -6.40 17.98 7.10
CA ALA A 134 -5.44 17.78 6.02
C ALA A 134 -4.04 18.35 6.31
N PRO A 135 -3.85 19.55 6.90
CA PRO A 135 -2.52 20.01 7.32
C PRO A 135 -1.79 19.02 8.23
N THR A 136 -2.45 18.54 9.28
CA THR A 136 -1.86 17.56 10.20
C THR A 136 -1.51 16.27 9.48
N ARG A 137 -2.41 15.77 8.61
CA ARG A 137 -2.16 14.58 7.79
C ARG A 137 -0.94 14.76 6.88
N VAL A 138 -0.84 15.88 6.17
CA VAL A 138 0.29 16.20 5.27
C VAL A 138 1.61 16.28 6.03
N LEU A 139 1.65 16.90 7.21
CA LEU A 139 2.85 16.94 8.05
C LEU A 139 3.25 15.55 8.55
N GLY A 140 2.28 14.70 8.90
CA GLY A 140 2.53 13.31 9.27
C GLY A 140 3.13 12.51 8.11
N LEU A 141 2.58 12.65 6.90
CA LEU A 141 3.12 12.03 5.68
C LEU A 141 4.53 12.51 5.38
N ALA A 142 4.77 13.82 5.41
CA ALA A 142 6.08 14.41 5.20
C ALA A 142 7.11 13.89 6.22
N THR A 143 6.73 13.74 7.49
CA THR A 143 7.59 13.19 8.55
C THR A 143 7.94 11.72 8.27
N ARG A 144 6.97 10.89 7.89
CA ARG A 144 7.21 9.48 7.53
C ARG A 144 8.15 9.36 6.35
N THR A 145 7.88 10.11 5.28
CA THR A 145 8.78 10.22 4.14
C THR A 145 10.16 10.67 4.60
N ALA A 146 10.29 11.68 5.45
CA ALA A 146 11.60 12.14 5.92
C ALA A 146 12.41 11.08 6.67
N LEU A 147 11.76 10.13 7.36
CA LEU A 147 12.42 9.06 8.10
C LEU A 147 12.81 7.85 7.23
N ASP A 148 12.04 7.56 6.17
CA ASP A 148 12.25 6.40 5.30
C ASP A 148 11.88 6.73 3.84
N ALA A 149 12.85 6.59 2.93
CA ALA A 149 12.63 6.81 1.50
C ALA A 149 11.60 5.85 0.89
N ALA A 150 11.38 4.70 1.52
CA ALA A 150 10.39 3.74 1.05
C ALA A 150 8.93 4.17 1.28
N GLU A 151 8.72 5.21 2.07
CA GLU A 151 7.38 5.75 2.36
C GLU A 151 6.85 6.66 1.25
N LEU A 152 7.65 7.13 0.29
CA LEU A 152 7.18 8.09 -0.71
C LEU A 152 5.98 7.57 -1.53
N PRO A 153 6.01 6.36 -2.13
CA PRO A 153 4.85 5.84 -2.85
C PRO A 153 3.62 5.72 -1.95
N LEU A 154 3.78 5.21 -0.73
CA LEU A 154 2.68 5.06 0.21
C LEU A 154 2.09 6.40 0.64
N ALA A 155 2.95 7.40 0.88
CA ALA A 155 2.54 8.74 1.23
C ALA A 155 1.80 9.43 0.07
N LEU A 156 2.22 9.21 -1.18
CA LEU A 156 1.48 9.67 -2.35
C LEU A 156 0.09 9.01 -2.42
N ARG A 157 -0.02 7.71 -2.13
CA ARG A 157 -1.33 7.01 -2.08
C ARG A 157 -2.22 7.63 -1.02
N GLN A 158 -1.71 7.82 0.19
CA GLN A 158 -2.48 8.42 1.29
C GLN A 158 -2.84 9.89 1.03
N LEU A 159 -1.98 10.64 0.33
CA LEU A 159 -2.22 12.04 -0.03
C LEU A 159 -3.31 12.21 -1.10
N LEU A 160 -3.36 11.28 -2.07
CA LEU A 160 -4.19 11.37 -3.27
C LEU A 160 -5.45 10.49 -3.23
N GLY A 161 -5.60 9.68 -2.17
CA GLY A 161 -6.70 8.74 -2.01
C GLY A 161 -6.47 7.42 -2.74
N ARG A 162 -7.56 6.74 -3.11
CA ARG A 162 -7.48 5.45 -3.82
C ARG A 162 -6.90 5.66 -5.22
N CYS A 163 -5.63 5.31 -5.38
CA CYS A 163 -4.90 5.37 -6.64
C CYS A 163 -3.86 4.25 -6.74
N ALA A 164 -3.56 3.83 -7.96
CA ALA A 164 -2.46 2.93 -8.25
C ALA A 164 -1.17 3.73 -8.48
N ILE A 165 -0.07 3.27 -7.91
CA ILE A 165 1.24 3.92 -8.06
C ILE A 165 2.20 2.96 -8.76
N ARG A 166 2.78 3.44 -9.86
CA ARG A 166 3.76 2.69 -10.65
C ARG A 166 5.04 3.49 -10.76
N SER A 167 6.15 2.90 -10.32
CA SER A 167 7.48 3.47 -10.45
C SER A 167 8.22 2.76 -11.59
N LEU A 168 8.51 3.50 -12.66
CA LEU A 168 9.27 2.98 -13.80
C LEU A 168 10.71 3.51 -13.75
N PRO A 169 11.73 2.63 -13.71
CA PRO A 169 13.13 3.05 -13.69
C PRO A 169 13.61 3.52 -15.07
N GLY A 170 14.52 4.50 -15.08
CA GLY A 170 15.24 4.95 -16.28
C GLY A 170 14.84 6.33 -16.78
N ALA A 171 15.67 6.93 -17.65
CA ALA A 171 15.40 8.26 -18.20
C ALA A 171 14.13 8.21 -19.07
N HIS A 172 13.12 8.99 -18.69
CA HIS A 172 11.93 9.24 -19.49
C HIS A 172 11.75 10.75 -19.62
N ASP A 173 11.19 11.16 -20.75
CA ASP A 173 10.97 12.56 -21.07
C ASP A 173 9.74 13.07 -20.31
N VAL A 174 9.92 13.39 -19.03
CA VAL A 174 8.92 14.06 -18.19
C VAL A 174 9.45 15.44 -17.81
N PRO A 175 8.70 16.53 -18.09
CA PRO A 175 9.04 17.89 -17.67
C PRO A 175 9.37 17.98 -16.18
N ALA A 176 10.14 19.00 -15.79
CA ALA A 176 10.54 19.18 -14.38
C ALA A 176 9.33 19.38 -13.47
N GLU A 177 8.31 20.00 -14.02
CA GLU A 177 7.06 20.28 -13.33
C GLU A 177 6.15 19.06 -13.22
N GLY A 178 6.43 17.98 -13.94
CA GLY A 178 5.55 16.82 -14.12
C GLY A 178 4.51 17.01 -15.23
N VAL A 179 3.62 16.02 -15.38
CA VAL A 179 2.48 16.04 -16.30
C VAL A 179 1.21 15.66 -15.55
N LEU A 180 0.11 16.37 -15.84
CA LEU A 180 -1.22 16.09 -15.33
C LEU A 180 -2.17 15.89 -16.54
N GLU A 181 -2.73 14.70 -16.67
CA GLU A 181 -3.65 14.27 -17.73
C GLU A 181 -4.89 13.63 -17.08
N GLU A 182 -5.86 14.45 -16.69
CA GLU A 182 -7.10 14.02 -16.03
C GLU A 182 -6.86 13.00 -14.90
N THR A 183 -7.05 11.71 -15.18
CA THR A 183 -6.94 10.58 -14.24
C THR A 183 -5.52 10.06 -14.02
N VAL A 184 -4.52 10.65 -14.68
CA VAL A 184 -3.11 10.26 -14.63
C VAL A 184 -2.24 11.46 -14.30
N LEU A 185 -1.33 11.28 -13.34
CA LEU A 185 -0.23 12.22 -13.09
C LEU A 185 1.12 11.52 -13.19
N ARG A 186 2.11 12.24 -13.70
CA ARG A 186 3.48 11.74 -13.91
C ARG A 186 4.45 12.72 -13.30
N LEU A 187 5.25 12.25 -12.35
CA LEU A 187 6.26 13.03 -11.64
C LEU A 187 7.63 12.42 -11.87
N ARG A 188 8.69 13.24 -11.92
CA ARG A 188 10.05 12.71 -11.95
C ARG A 188 10.37 12.01 -10.64
N ALA A 189 10.86 10.79 -10.73
CA ALA A 189 11.37 10.07 -9.57
C ALA A 189 12.71 10.68 -9.12
N PRO A 190 13.00 10.82 -7.81
CA PRO A 190 14.22 11.51 -7.37
C PRO A 190 15.56 10.79 -7.70
N GLU A 191 15.55 9.52 -8.08
CA GLU A 191 16.70 8.71 -8.55
C GLU A 191 16.87 8.76 -10.08
N GLY A 192 15.96 9.43 -10.78
CA GLY A 192 15.78 9.28 -12.22
C GLY A 192 14.77 8.18 -12.55
N GLY A 193 13.78 8.51 -13.37
CA GLY A 193 12.60 7.66 -13.55
C GLY A 193 11.33 8.47 -13.53
N VAL A 194 10.21 7.76 -13.56
CA VAL A 194 8.87 8.36 -13.49
C VAL A 194 8.03 7.62 -12.47
N ILE A 195 7.43 8.39 -11.57
CA ILE A 195 6.32 7.94 -10.74
C ILE A 195 5.04 8.29 -11.49
N THR A 196 4.28 7.27 -11.86
CA THR A 196 2.96 7.41 -12.45
C THR A 196 1.93 7.08 -11.40
N VAL A 197 0.99 7.99 -11.17
CA VAL A 197 -0.16 7.76 -10.30
C VAL A 197 -1.42 7.84 -11.15
N GLU A 198 -2.26 6.82 -11.03
CA GLU A 198 -3.45 6.63 -11.86
C GLU A 198 -4.64 6.31 -10.97
N ARG A 199 -5.81 6.90 -11.26
CA ARG A 199 -7.07 6.46 -10.66
C ARG A 199 -8.20 6.44 -11.69
N PRO A 200 -8.96 5.34 -11.80
CA PRO A 200 -9.77 5.05 -12.99
C PRO A 200 -10.99 5.97 -13.22
N TYR A 201 -11.55 6.59 -12.19
CA TYR A 201 -12.88 7.23 -12.29
C TYR A 201 -12.92 8.69 -11.81
N LEU A 202 -11.81 9.24 -11.32
CA LEU A 202 -11.80 10.57 -10.73
C LEU A 202 -10.61 11.39 -11.25
N PRO A 203 -10.83 12.46 -12.03
CA PRO A 203 -9.74 13.33 -12.47
C PRO A 203 -9.00 13.97 -11.30
N PHE A 204 -7.68 14.11 -11.42
CA PHE A 204 -6.82 14.88 -10.52
C PHE A 204 -6.99 16.37 -10.74
N THR A 205 -7.06 17.11 -9.63
CA THR A 205 -7.07 18.57 -9.65
C THR A 205 -5.64 19.13 -9.72
N PRO A 206 -5.45 20.37 -10.22
CA PRO A 206 -4.16 21.05 -10.15
C PRO A 206 -3.59 21.14 -8.73
N THR A 207 -4.45 21.29 -7.72
CA THR A 207 -4.07 21.32 -6.30
C THR A 207 -3.52 19.97 -5.83
N GLU A 208 -4.16 18.85 -6.19
CA GLU A 208 -3.65 17.50 -5.91
C GLU A 208 -2.29 17.27 -6.55
N PHE A 209 -2.14 17.66 -7.82
CA PHE A 209 -0.86 17.59 -8.53
C PHE A 209 0.23 18.42 -7.86
N ALA A 210 -0.07 19.66 -7.45
CA ALA A 210 0.87 20.52 -6.75
C ALA A 210 1.31 19.93 -5.40
N ARG A 211 0.39 19.33 -4.62
CA ARG A 211 0.71 18.65 -3.36
C ARG A 211 1.61 17.44 -3.58
N ALA A 212 1.28 16.60 -4.57
CA ALA A 212 2.10 15.43 -4.92
C ALA A 212 3.51 15.83 -5.35
N ARG A 213 3.62 16.86 -6.21
CA ARG A 213 4.92 17.42 -6.64
C ARG A 213 5.73 17.94 -5.46
N ALA A 214 5.12 18.68 -4.54
CA ALA A 214 5.80 19.21 -3.36
C ALA A 214 6.35 18.09 -2.46
N LEU A 215 5.60 16.99 -2.29
CA LEU A 215 6.06 15.83 -1.52
C LEU A 215 7.24 15.12 -2.20
N VAL A 216 7.21 14.96 -3.53
CA VAL A 216 8.33 14.39 -4.29
C VAL A 216 9.55 15.31 -4.25
N GLU A 217 9.35 16.63 -4.34
CA GLU A 217 10.44 17.60 -4.19
C GLU A 217 11.09 17.50 -2.81
N LEU A 218 10.29 17.39 -1.74
CA LEU A 218 10.78 17.17 -0.38
C LEU A 218 11.64 15.89 -0.30
N ASP A 219 11.17 14.76 -0.82
CA ASP A 219 11.94 13.50 -0.87
C ASP A 219 13.28 13.70 -1.60
N THR A 220 13.23 14.40 -2.74
CA THR A 220 14.41 14.68 -3.56
C THR A 220 15.46 15.47 -2.79
N ARG A 221 15.03 16.49 -2.02
CA ARG A 221 15.91 17.32 -1.20
C ARG A 221 16.53 16.55 -0.03
N LEU A 222 15.78 15.60 0.54
CA LEU A 222 16.24 14.80 1.68
C LEU A 222 17.20 13.67 1.27
N GLY A 223 17.14 13.21 0.01
CA GLY A 223 18.02 12.16 -0.50
C GLY A 223 17.67 10.76 0.02
N PRO A 224 18.50 9.73 -0.26
CA PRO A 224 18.24 8.36 0.18
C PRO A 224 18.43 8.20 1.70
N ARG A 225 17.45 7.59 2.36
CA ARG A 225 17.47 7.30 3.81
C ARG A 225 16.71 6.01 4.11
N VAL A 226 17.29 5.18 4.97
CA VAL A 226 16.72 3.91 5.41
C VAL A 226 16.92 3.79 6.93
N PRO A 227 15.89 3.48 7.71
CA PRO A 227 16.02 3.31 9.16
C PRO A 227 17.04 2.21 9.52
N ARG A 228 17.98 2.49 10.42
CA ARG A 228 19.08 1.57 10.78
C ARG A 228 18.81 0.62 11.94
N GLY A 229 17.58 0.59 12.46
CA GLY A 229 17.24 -0.28 13.60
C GLY A 229 17.47 -1.76 13.27
N GLN A 230 18.05 -2.49 14.23
CA GLN A 230 18.23 -3.95 14.16
C GLN A 230 17.59 -4.60 15.37
N ASP A 231 16.93 -5.73 15.13
CA ASP A 231 16.43 -6.62 16.19
C ASP A 231 17.28 -7.90 16.20
N VAL A 232 17.75 -8.29 17.37
CA VAL A 232 18.43 -9.57 17.56
C VAL A 232 17.40 -10.68 17.68
N LEU A 233 17.68 -11.87 17.14
CA LEU A 233 16.85 -13.05 17.27
C LEU A 233 17.73 -14.25 17.61
N THR A 234 17.38 -14.94 18.68
CA THR A 234 18.01 -16.22 19.03
C THR A 234 17.24 -17.36 18.36
N LEU A 235 17.89 -18.10 17.46
CA LEU A 235 17.31 -19.29 16.86
C LEU A 235 17.23 -20.44 17.89
N PRO A 236 16.30 -21.39 17.75
CA PRO A 236 16.19 -22.54 18.66
C PRO A 236 17.49 -23.36 18.80
N GLU A 237 18.35 -23.31 17.80
CA GLU A 237 19.65 -23.99 17.75
C GLU A 237 20.81 -23.17 18.35
N GLY A 238 20.52 -22.03 18.99
CA GLY A 238 21.48 -21.22 19.75
C GLY A 238 22.34 -20.24 18.93
N ALA A 239 22.09 -20.10 17.63
CA ALA A 239 22.74 -19.07 16.81
C ALA A 239 21.95 -17.76 16.86
N ASP A 240 22.62 -16.67 17.24
CA ASP A 240 22.06 -15.33 17.17
C ASP A 240 22.16 -14.79 15.73
N ILE A 241 21.03 -14.27 15.25
CA ILE A 241 20.91 -13.55 13.99
C ILE A 241 20.37 -12.15 14.26
N THR A 242 20.71 -11.17 13.43
CA THR A 242 20.09 -9.86 13.46
C THR A 242 19.22 -9.66 12.24
N VAL A 243 18.07 -9.00 12.42
CA VAL A 243 17.17 -8.61 11.34
C VAL A 243 17.12 -7.09 11.31
N GLY A 244 17.41 -6.51 10.16
CA GLY A 244 17.38 -5.06 9.98
C GLY A 244 17.03 -4.69 8.54
N ARG A 245 16.74 -3.41 8.32
CA ARG A 245 16.55 -2.89 6.96
C ARG A 245 17.85 -3.02 6.17
N ALA A 246 17.71 -3.37 4.90
CA ALA A 246 18.79 -3.38 3.93
C ALA A 246 18.50 -2.45 2.77
N ASP A 247 19.55 -1.88 2.20
CA ASP A 247 19.47 -0.92 1.11
C ASP A 247 20.56 -1.15 0.04
N GLN A 248 20.73 -0.20 -0.87
CA GLN A 248 21.69 -0.33 -1.97
C GLN A 248 23.15 -0.44 -1.50
N ALA A 249 23.50 -0.02 -0.28
CA ALA A 249 24.84 -0.23 0.28
C ALA A 249 25.11 -1.71 0.59
N ASP A 250 24.06 -2.54 0.71
CA ASP A 250 24.16 -3.97 0.98
C ASP A 250 24.25 -4.83 -0.28
N LEU A 251 24.33 -4.20 -1.47
CA LEU A 251 24.29 -4.91 -2.74
C LEU A 251 25.37 -6.00 -2.85
N ASP A 252 26.60 -5.71 -2.45
CA ASP A 252 27.70 -6.68 -2.53
C ASP A 252 27.49 -7.86 -1.56
N ALA A 253 26.97 -7.59 -0.36
CA ALA A 253 26.66 -8.63 0.61
C ALA A 253 25.47 -9.50 0.16
N ALA A 254 24.47 -8.89 -0.49
CA ALA A 254 23.33 -9.58 -1.08
C ALA A 254 23.75 -10.47 -2.25
N LYS A 255 24.65 -9.98 -3.13
CA LYS A 255 25.24 -10.77 -4.21
C LYS A 255 26.02 -11.96 -3.68
N ALA A 256 26.90 -11.74 -2.71
CA ALA A 256 27.66 -12.82 -2.10
C ALA A 256 26.76 -13.89 -1.46
N MET A 257 25.62 -13.49 -0.88
CA MET A 257 24.62 -14.44 -0.35
C MET A 257 23.88 -15.19 -1.46
N HIS A 258 23.49 -14.48 -2.51
CA HIS A 258 22.86 -15.07 -3.69
C HIS A 258 23.77 -16.13 -4.35
N ASP A 259 25.06 -15.85 -4.50
CA ASP A 259 26.03 -16.77 -5.12
C ASP A 259 26.24 -18.07 -4.33
N ARG A 260 25.97 -18.06 -3.02
CA ARG A 260 26.01 -19.26 -2.17
C ARG A 260 24.74 -20.09 -2.25
N CYS A 261 23.64 -19.55 -2.77
CA CYS A 261 22.38 -20.27 -2.86
C CYS A 261 22.43 -21.33 -3.96
N SER A 262 21.83 -22.49 -3.70
CA SER A 262 21.73 -23.54 -4.71
C SER A 262 20.83 -23.11 -5.89
N PRO A 263 21.05 -23.66 -7.10
CA PRO A 263 20.16 -23.42 -8.24
C PRO A 263 18.69 -23.74 -7.93
N GLN A 264 18.43 -24.73 -7.07
CA GLN A 264 17.09 -25.10 -6.64
C GLN A 264 16.44 -23.99 -5.80
N THR A 265 17.18 -23.40 -4.87
CA THR A 265 16.73 -22.27 -4.05
C THR A 265 16.44 -21.05 -4.93
N LEU A 266 17.34 -20.71 -5.86
CA LEU A 266 17.16 -19.59 -6.78
C LEU A 266 15.96 -19.78 -7.72
N THR A 267 15.73 -21.01 -8.20
CA THR A 267 14.59 -21.34 -9.08
C THR A 267 13.23 -21.22 -8.37
N LYS A 268 13.20 -21.35 -7.04
CA LYS A 268 11.99 -21.10 -6.22
C LYS A 268 11.73 -19.61 -5.99
N ARG A 269 12.79 -18.80 -5.99
CA ARG A 269 12.74 -17.33 -5.78
C ARG A 269 12.42 -16.58 -7.07
N TYR A 270 12.98 -17.01 -8.20
CA TYR A 270 12.89 -16.32 -9.47
C TYR A 270 12.06 -17.12 -10.47
N HIS A 271 11.07 -16.46 -11.07
CA HIS A 271 10.19 -17.04 -12.10
C HIS A 271 10.74 -16.80 -13.52
N GLY A 272 11.86 -16.06 -13.65
CA GLY A 272 12.61 -15.82 -14.89
C GLY A 272 14.06 -16.32 -14.82
N PRO A 273 14.91 -16.00 -15.82
CA PRO A 273 16.32 -16.39 -15.85
C PRO A 273 17.10 -15.85 -14.65
N VAL A 274 17.83 -16.73 -13.95
CA VAL A 274 18.62 -16.38 -12.75
C VAL A 274 19.81 -15.46 -13.09
N GLY A 275 20.29 -15.48 -14.34
CA GLY A 275 21.46 -14.69 -14.79
C GLY A 275 21.29 -13.17 -14.70
N ASP A 276 20.07 -12.67 -14.55
CA ASP A 276 19.79 -11.23 -14.38
C ASP A 276 19.72 -10.81 -12.90
N ALA A 277 20.04 -11.71 -11.95
CA ALA A 277 19.90 -11.49 -10.51
C ALA A 277 20.66 -10.24 -10.02
N ASP A 278 21.83 -9.94 -10.57
CA ASP A 278 22.61 -8.75 -10.21
C ASP A 278 21.85 -7.44 -10.47
N ARG A 279 21.18 -7.36 -11.62
CA ARG A 279 20.35 -6.20 -11.99
C ARG A 279 19.09 -6.16 -11.13
N TYR A 280 18.55 -7.33 -10.80
CA TYR A 280 17.34 -7.47 -10.01
C TYR A 280 17.56 -7.10 -8.53
N LEU A 281 18.68 -7.50 -7.92
CA LEU A 281 19.03 -7.17 -6.54
C LEU A 281 19.17 -5.66 -6.32
N GLY A 282 19.77 -4.93 -7.28
CA GLY A 282 19.85 -3.47 -7.21
C GLY A 282 18.48 -2.78 -7.16
N HIS A 283 17.48 -3.35 -7.85
CA HIS A 283 16.10 -2.89 -7.80
C HIS A 283 15.42 -3.26 -6.48
N LEU A 284 15.57 -4.51 -6.02
CA LEU A 284 14.98 -4.97 -4.76
C LEU A 284 15.50 -4.21 -3.53
N LEU A 285 16.79 -3.83 -3.55
CA LEU A 285 17.43 -3.07 -2.46
C LEU A 285 17.17 -1.56 -2.53
N SER A 286 16.59 -1.07 -3.63
CA SER A 286 16.19 0.33 -3.69
C SER A 286 14.94 0.53 -2.80
N PRO A 287 14.98 1.48 -1.84
CA PRO A 287 13.84 1.73 -0.97
C PRO A 287 12.60 2.20 -1.75
N ARG A 288 12.73 2.65 -2.99
CA ARG A 288 11.60 3.23 -3.75
C ARG A 288 10.65 2.21 -4.34
N PHE A 289 11.10 0.97 -4.48
CA PHE A 289 10.25 -0.12 -4.95
C PHE A 289 9.71 -0.96 -3.80
N GLY A 290 10.09 -0.65 -2.56
CA GLY A 290 9.70 -1.46 -1.43
C GLY A 290 10.59 -1.33 -0.20
N ARG A 291 10.40 -2.23 0.74
CA ARG A 291 11.26 -2.41 1.91
C ARG A 291 11.97 -3.75 1.81
N THR A 292 13.27 -3.74 2.07
CA THR A 292 14.05 -4.97 2.20
C THR A 292 14.53 -5.15 3.63
N LEU A 293 14.42 -6.38 4.13
CA LEU A 293 15.02 -6.84 5.36
C LEU A 293 16.14 -7.82 5.04
N ALA A 294 17.28 -7.66 5.71
CA ALA A 294 18.35 -8.63 5.69
C ALA A 294 18.46 -9.31 7.06
N VAL A 295 18.75 -10.61 6.99
CA VAL A 295 19.12 -11.41 8.15
C VAL A 295 20.62 -11.61 8.12
N ARG A 296 21.29 -11.27 9.21
CA ARG A 296 22.74 -11.38 9.35
C ARG A 296 23.09 -12.29 10.51
N THR A 297 24.17 -13.04 10.34
CA THR A 297 24.81 -13.75 11.46
C THR A 297 25.55 -12.79 12.38
N ALA A 298 25.99 -13.27 13.55
CA ALA A 298 26.86 -12.52 14.46
C ALA A 298 28.13 -11.94 13.81
N SER A 299 28.64 -12.55 12.72
CA SER A 299 29.79 -12.02 11.97
C SER A 299 29.43 -10.94 10.93
N GLY A 300 28.15 -10.53 10.86
CA GLY A 300 27.64 -9.55 9.89
C GLY A 300 27.30 -10.12 8.51
N ARG A 301 27.58 -11.41 8.27
CA ARG A 301 27.28 -12.09 7.00
C ARG A 301 25.77 -12.21 6.77
N VAL A 302 25.29 -11.73 5.62
CA VAL A 302 23.88 -11.87 5.17
C VAL A 302 23.59 -13.33 4.82
N VAL A 303 22.50 -13.89 5.36
CA VAL A 303 22.07 -15.29 5.17
C VAL A 303 20.61 -15.43 4.74
N ALA A 304 19.84 -14.34 4.78
CA ALA A 304 18.52 -14.28 4.15
C ALA A 304 18.15 -12.84 3.79
N LEU A 305 17.27 -12.71 2.80
CA LEU A 305 16.65 -11.48 2.37
C LEU A 305 15.14 -11.65 2.27
N GLY A 306 14.41 -10.64 2.71
CA GLY A 306 12.98 -10.53 2.53
C GLY A 306 12.62 -9.18 1.93
N HIS A 307 11.78 -9.19 0.90
CA HIS A 307 11.39 -7.99 0.16
C HIS A 307 9.89 -7.82 0.25
N LEU A 308 9.46 -6.59 0.54
CA LEU A 308 8.08 -6.12 0.46
C LEU A 308 8.04 -5.07 -0.65
N LEU A 309 7.48 -5.39 -1.80
CA LEU A 309 7.54 -4.56 -3.00
C LEU A 309 6.19 -3.89 -3.28
N TRP A 310 6.23 -2.62 -3.67
CA TRP A 310 5.04 -1.87 -4.07
C TRP A 310 4.67 -2.22 -5.51
N ASP A 311 3.43 -2.67 -5.70
CA ASP A 311 2.89 -3.02 -7.01
C ASP A 311 1.50 -2.42 -7.22
N GLY A 312 1.45 -1.20 -7.76
CA GLY A 312 0.17 -0.52 -8.00
C GLY A 312 -0.51 -0.16 -6.68
N ASP A 313 -1.64 -0.83 -6.40
CA ASP A 313 -2.39 -0.78 -5.15
C ASP A 313 -2.13 -1.98 -4.23
N GLU A 314 -1.37 -2.97 -4.70
CA GLU A 314 -1.02 -4.18 -3.98
C GLU A 314 0.43 -4.18 -3.49
N THR A 315 0.78 -5.19 -2.69
CA THR A 315 2.11 -5.36 -2.14
C THR A 315 2.58 -6.80 -2.31
N GLU A 316 3.71 -7.00 -2.98
CA GLU A 316 4.30 -8.32 -3.18
C GLU A 316 5.30 -8.63 -2.06
N VAL A 317 5.29 -9.86 -1.57
CA VAL A 317 6.34 -10.37 -0.69
C VAL A 317 7.17 -11.45 -1.37
N ALA A 318 8.48 -11.33 -1.24
CA ALA A 318 9.41 -12.31 -1.77
C ALA A 318 10.58 -12.58 -0.82
N LEU A 319 10.92 -13.86 -0.64
CA LEU A 319 11.89 -14.31 0.36
C LEU A 319 12.98 -15.16 -0.29
N LEU A 320 14.22 -14.96 0.15
CA LEU A 320 15.37 -15.80 -0.19
C LEU A 320 16.13 -16.14 1.09
N VAL A 321 16.33 -17.43 1.36
CA VAL A 321 17.07 -17.93 2.52
C VAL A 321 18.14 -18.88 2.02
N GLU A 322 19.39 -18.67 2.43
CA GLU A 322 20.52 -19.53 2.10
C GLU A 322 20.24 -20.97 2.55
N ASP A 323 20.61 -21.96 1.75
CA ASP A 323 20.21 -23.36 1.92
C ASP A 323 20.49 -23.89 3.34
N ASP A 324 21.67 -23.62 3.90
CA ASP A 324 22.08 -24.06 5.25
C ASP A 324 21.27 -23.42 6.39
N TRP A 325 20.54 -22.35 6.10
CA TRP A 325 19.73 -21.57 7.05
C TRP A 325 18.22 -21.84 6.89
N GLN A 326 17.83 -22.66 5.92
CA GLN A 326 16.43 -23.07 5.74
C GLN A 326 15.98 -24.02 6.86
N GLY A 327 14.67 -24.13 7.07
CA GLY A 327 14.10 -24.98 8.12
C GLY A 327 14.21 -24.43 9.55
N ARG A 328 14.94 -23.32 9.77
CA ARG A 328 15.16 -22.70 11.09
C ARG A 328 14.15 -21.61 11.47
N GLY A 329 13.07 -21.45 10.69
CA GLY A 329 12.02 -20.46 10.94
C GLY A 329 12.29 -19.04 10.42
N ILE A 330 13.46 -18.77 9.82
CA ILE A 330 13.87 -17.44 9.34
C ILE A 330 12.91 -16.86 8.30
N GLY A 331 12.48 -17.66 7.33
CA GLY A 331 11.55 -17.19 6.29
C GLY A 331 10.19 -16.75 6.86
N GLY A 332 9.66 -17.50 7.83
CA GLY A 332 8.41 -17.13 8.50
C GLY A 332 8.53 -15.86 9.32
N GLU A 333 9.68 -15.65 9.96
CA GLU A 333 9.95 -14.43 10.73
C GLU A 333 10.09 -13.19 9.83
N LEU A 334 10.83 -13.30 8.73
CA LEU A 334 10.89 -12.26 7.71
C LEU A 334 9.48 -11.93 7.18
N LEU A 335 8.68 -12.95 6.85
CA LEU A 335 7.32 -12.77 6.35
C LEU A 335 6.44 -11.99 7.34
N ARG A 336 6.41 -12.38 8.62
CA ARG A 336 5.64 -11.68 9.66
C ARG A 336 6.03 -10.21 9.78
N ARG A 337 7.34 -9.92 9.76
CA ARG A 337 7.85 -8.55 9.83
C ARG A 337 7.46 -7.72 8.61
N LEU A 338 7.55 -8.30 7.41
CA LEU A 338 7.14 -7.64 6.17
C LEU A 338 5.62 -7.42 6.13
N VAL A 339 4.81 -8.38 6.57
CA VAL A 339 3.35 -8.22 6.67
C VAL A 339 2.98 -7.14 7.68
N ARG A 340 3.64 -7.10 8.85
CA ARG A 340 3.45 -6.00 9.81
C ARG A 340 3.77 -4.65 9.17
N MET A 341 4.88 -4.55 8.43
CA MET A 341 5.23 -3.32 7.71
C MET A 341 4.19 -2.92 6.67
N ALA A 342 3.52 -3.88 6.02
CA ALA A 342 2.42 -3.60 5.08
C ALA A 342 1.16 -3.12 5.82
N VAL A 343 0.85 -3.68 6.98
CA VAL A 343 -0.27 -3.24 7.82
C VAL A 343 -0.04 -1.83 8.37
N GLU A 344 1.15 -1.54 8.87
CA GLU A 344 1.54 -0.19 9.36
C GLU A 344 1.40 0.90 8.29
N THR A 345 1.48 0.52 7.01
CA THR A 345 1.36 1.45 5.88
C THR A 345 -0.05 1.48 5.28
N GLY A 346 -0.99 0.70 5.83
CA GLY A 346 -2.37 0.62 5.35
C GLY A 346 -2.51 -0.15 4.04
N GLY A 347 -1.69 -1.18 3.82
CA GLY A 347 -1.85 -2.11 2.70
C GLY A 347 -3.09 -2.99 2.87
N GLU A 348 -3.85 -3.18 1.79
CA GLU A 348 -5.09 -3.99 1.80
C GLU A 348 -4.82 -5.49 1.70
N SER A 349 -3.69 -5.85 1.09
CA SER A 349 -3.30 -7.24 0.90
C SER A 349 -1.80 -7.35 0.66
N VAL A 350 -1.23 -8.49 1.06
CA VAL A 350 0.12 -8.91 0.68
C VAL A 350 0.03 -10.22 -0.08
N TYR A 351 0.62 -10.29 -1.27
CA TYR A 351 0.63 -11.51 -2.07
C TYR A 351 2.04 -12.03 -2.31
N ALA A 352 2.17 -13.34 -2.49
CA ALA A 352 3.40 -14.01 -2.88
C ALA A 352 3.18 -14.78 -4.17
N VAL A 353 4.04 -14.56 -5.17
CA VAL A 353 4.12 -15.39 -6.38
C VAL A 353 5.15 -16.47 -6.15
N THR A 354 4.78 -17.72 -6.35
CA THR A 354 5.69 -18.86 -6.20
C THR A 354 5.34 -20.01 -7.14
N ARG A 355 6.17 -21.07 -7.19
CA ARG A 355 5.79 -22.30 -7.89
C ARG A 355 4.81 -23.10 -7.05
N SER A 356 3.84 -23.78 -7.68
CA SER A 356 2.85 -24.59 -6.98
C SER A 356 3.45 -25.68 -6.06
N GLY A 357 4.64 -26.18 -6.39
CA GLY A 357 5.39 -27.14 -5.57
C GLY A 357 6.18 -26.54 -4.40
N ASN A 358 6.17 -25.22 -4.20
CA ASN A 358 6.92 -24.56 -3.11
C ASN A 358 6.16 -24.63 -1.78
N THR A 359 6.15 -25.82 -1.17
CA THR A 359 5.45 -26.09 0.09
C THR A 359 5.93 -25.20 1.25
N ALA A 360 7.20 -24.79 1.25
CA ALA A 360 7.76 -23.90 2.27
C ALA A 360 7.09 -22.51 2.26
N MET A 361 6.88 -21.91 1.08
CA MET A 361 6.18 -20.63 0.96
C MET A 361 4.70 -20.76 1.35
N VAL A 362 4.03 -21.84 0.94
CA VAL A 362 2.64 -22.12 1.33
C VAL A 362 2.51 -22.23 2.85
N ALA A 363 3.42 -22.96 3.50
CA ALA A 363 3.44 -23.09 4.95
C ALA A 363 3.73 -21.76 5.65
N ALA A 364 4.65 -20.96 5.13
CA ALA A 364 4.95 -19.62 5.65
C ALA A 364 3.72 -18.70 5.59
N MET A 365 3.04 -18.61 4.43
CA MET A 365 1.82 -17.82 4.27
C MET A 365 0.70 -18.29 5.21
N ARG A 366 0.48 -19.61 5.34
CA ARG A 366 -0.51 -20.16 6.28
C ARG A 366 -0.20 -19.83 7.74
N SER A 367 1.08 -19.75 8.10
CA SER A 367 1.49 -19.41 9.47
C SER A 367 1.15 -17.97 9.88
N LEU A 368 0.73 -17.12 8.94
CA LEU A 368 0.23 -15.79 9.23
C LEU A 368 -1.14 -15.81 9.91
N GLY A 369 -1.91 -16.90 9.83
CA GLY A 369 -3.26 -16.96 10.42
C GLY A 369 -4.27 -15.97 9.83
N LEU A 370 -3.94 -15.38 8.67
CA LEU A 370 -4.79 -14.44 7.94
C LEU A 370 -5.64 -15.19 6.89
N PRO A 371 -6.79 -14.63 6.45
CA PRO A 371 -7.53 -15.15 5.31
C PRO A 371 -6.63 -15.18 4.06
N LEU A 372 -6.55 -16.35 3.41
CA LEU A 372 -5.71 -16.58 2.23
C LEU A 372 -6.54 -16.96 1.02
N ASP A 373 -6.30 -16.27 -0.09
CA ASP A 373 -6.77 -16.65 -1.42
C ASP A 373 -5.64 -17.34 -2.20
N TYR A 374 -6.01 -18.34 -3.02
CA TYR A 374 -5.07 -19.13 -3.82
C TYR A 374 -5.49 -19.10 -5.29
N GLN A 375 -4.56 -18.75 -6.17
CA GLN A 375 -4.77 -18.80 -7.62
C GLN A 375 -3.61 -19.55 -8.28
N ILE A 376 -3.92 -20.50 -9.18
CA ILE A 376 -2.92 -21.34 -9.85
C ILE A 376 -3.10 -21.22 -11.36
N GLU A 377 -2.02 -20.89 -12.07
CA GLU A 377 -1.96 -20.86 -13.53
C GLU A 377 -0.60 -21.36 -14.02
N GLU A 378 -0.59 -22.30 -14.96
CA GLU A 378 0.63 -22.84 -15.60
C GLU A 378 1.76 -23.27 -14.64
N GLY A 379 1.40 -23.79 -13.45
CA GLY A 379 2.36 -24.22 -12.42
C GLY A 379 2.91 -23.09 -11.54
N THR A 380 2.46 -21.86 -11.75
CA THR A 380 2.63 -20.71 -10.86
C THR A 380 1.46 -20.66 -9.88
N LEU A 381 1.75 -20.34 -8.62
CA LEU A 381 0.81 -20.18 -7.52
C LEU A 381 0.94 -18.76 -6.97
N VAL A 382 -0.15 -18.01 -6.95
CA VAL A 382 -0.28 -16.74 -6.23
C VAL A 382 -1.05 -17.01 -4.94
N ILE A 383 -0.47 -16.61 -3.82
CA ILE A 383 -1.09 -16.71 -2.49
C ILE A 383 -1.28 -15.29 -1.98
N THR A 384 -2.51 -14.87 -1.72
CA THR A 384 -2.83 -13.51 -1.27
C THR A 384 -3.37 -13.54 0.14
N ALA A 385 -2.72 -12.82 1.06
CA ALA A 385 -3.23 -12.57 2.41
C ALA A 385 -4.01 -11.25 2.44
N ARG A 386 -5.27 -11.29 2.89
CA ARG A 386 -6.10 -10.09 3.09
C ARG A 386 -5.73 -9.41 4.42
N LEU A 387 -5.61 -8.09 4.38
CA LEU A 387 -5.26 -7.25 5.54
C LEU A 387 -6.38 -6.29 5.94
N ASP A 388 -7.56 -6.38 5.30
CA ASP A 388 -8.70 -5.50 5.56
C ASP A 388 -9.12 -5.54 7.03
N GLY A 389 -9.14 -4.37 7.70
CA GLY A 389 -9.51 -4.25 9.11
C GLY A 389 -8.50 -4.82 10.11
N VAL A 390 -7.32 -5.25 9.64
CA VAL A 390 -6.22 -5.71 10.50
C VAL A 390 -5.35 -4.51 10.87
N THR A 391 -5.10 -4.32 12.16
CA THR A 391 -4.13 -3.35 12.68
C THR A 391 -2.89 -4.07 13.22
N PRO A 392 -1.78 -3.38 13.46
CA PRO A 392 -0.58 -4.00 14.04
C PRO A 392 -0.85 -4.73 15.37
N GLU A 393 -1.83 -4.24 16.15
CA GLU A 393 -2.24 -4.81 17.44
C GLU A 393 -3.13 -6.05 17.29
N THR A 394 -3.88 -6.18 16.19
CA THR A 394 -4.79 -7.30 15.94
C THR A 394 -4.16 -8.42 15.11
N LEU A 395 -2.88 -8.30 14.74
CA LEU A 395 -2.18 -9.34 14.01
C LEU A 395 -2.17 -10.65 14.84
N PRO A 396 -2.56 -11.79 14.25
CA PRO A 396 -2.68 -13.07 14.98
C PRO A 396 -1.31 -13.72 15.27
N PHE A 397 -0.22 -12.99 15.05
CA PHE A 397 1.13 -13.44 15.29
C PHE A 397 1.95 -12.35 16.00
N GLU A 398 2.81 -12.80 16.89
CA GLU A 398 3.84 -11.94 17.46
C GLU A 398 5.08 -11.96 16.56
N VAL A 399 5.62 -10.80 16.25
CA VAL A 399 7.02 -10.69 15.81
C VAL A 399 7.85 -10.86 17.06
N ARG A 400 8.80 -11.79 17.04
CA ARG A 400 9.69 -12.03 18.18
C ARG A 400 10.45 -10.76 18.48
N ALA A 401 10.15 -10.15 19.63
CA ALA A 401 10.85 -8.97 20.13
C ALA A 401 12.08 -9.42 20.93
N GLN A 402 13.25 -8.88 20.59
CA GLN A 402 14.50 -9.02 21.34
C GLN A 402 15.36 -7.77 21.07
N GLU A 403 16.28 -7.47 21.99
CA GLU A 403 16.94 -6.16 22.20
C GLU A 403 17.18 -5.35 20.91
N ARG A 404 16.55 -4.16 20.86
CA ARG A 404 16.73 -3.22 19.76
C ARG A 404 18.06 -2.51 19.94
N ILE A 405 19.03 -2.82 19.09
CA ILE A 405 20.33 -2.14 19.10
C ILE A 405 20.19 -0.94 18.15
N GLY A 406 20.16 0.28 18.71
CA GLY A 406 20.23 1.54 17.94
C GLY A 406 19.21 2.63 18.31
N ARG A 407 19.65 3.56 19.16
CA ARG A 407 19.34 5.00 19.15
C ARG A 407 20.64 5.71 19.55
N GLU A 408 21.33 6.27 18.57
CA GLU A 408 22.22 7.42 18.76
C GLU A 408 21.75 8.53 17.82
#